data_AF-A0A3S0DRX0-F1
#
_entry.id   AF-A0A3S0DRX0-F1
#
_cell.length_a   1.000
_cell.length_b   1.000
_cell.length_c   1.000
_cell.angle_alpha   90.00
_cell.angle_beta   90.00
_cell.angle_gamma   90.00
#
_symmetry.space_group_name_H-M   'P 1'
#
loop_
_entity.id
_entity.type
_entity.pdbx_description
1 polymer ?
#
loop_
_entity_poly.entity_id
_entity_poly.type
_entity_poly.pdbx_seq_one_letter_code
_entity_poly.pdbx_strand_id
1 'polypeptide(L)'
;MTVVDTNTIINSINNGGKLPSIEITVSDDLYYEYLVAEARHNKKFEMVKLASSMKGYDEAHYLKEYATMLNKFTGVSFAKMRGFADVSILALVSCLVTDYGRRPPQTTLEFGTIDTSLVTVITKDGPLKKMLADEFGNQVNIMSEFKG
;
A
#
# COMPACT_ATOMS: atom_id res chain seq x y z
N MET A 1 -2.23 3.08 -9.08
CA MET A 1 -1.12 3.31 -8.13
C MET A 1 -0.69 1.99 -7.54
N THR A 2 0.59 1.79 -7.19
CA THR A 2 1.09 0.51 -6.68
C THR A 2 1.55 0.65 -5.23
N VAL A 3 1.02 -0.17 -4.33
CA VAL A 3 1.48 -0.33 -2.95
C VAL A 3 2.14 -1.70 -2.83
N VAL A 4 3.29 -1.77 -2.16
CA VAL A 4 4.03 -3.02 -2.02
C VAL A 4 4.37 -3.27 -0.56
N ASP A 5 4.17 -4.50 -0.14
CA ASP A 5 4.63 -5.01 1.15
C ASP A 5 6.16 -5.12 1.17
N THR A 6 6.79 -4.51 2.17
CA THR A 6 8.25 -4.46 2.35
C THR A 6 8.88 -5.85 2.27
N ASN A 7 8.23 -6.87 2.85
CA ASN A 7 8.74 -8.24 2.85
C ASN A 7 8.83 -8.81 1.43
N THR A 8 7.93 -8.40 0.54
CA THR A 8 7.94 -8.86 -0.85
C THR A 8 9.13 -8.27 -1.60
N ILE A 9 9.51 -7.02 -1.34
CA ILE A 9 10.69 -6.38 -1.93
C ILE A 9 11.99 -7.00 -1.39
N ILE A 10 12.08 -7.17 -0.07
CA ILE A 10 13.25 -7.81 0.57
C ILE A 10 13.45 -9.22 0.02
N ASN A 11 12.38 -10.01 -0.09
CA ASN A 11 12.44 -11.35 -0.65
C ASN A 11 12.84 -11.37 -2.12
N SER A 12 12.36 -10.43 -2.94
CA SER A 12 12.82 -10.32 -4.33
C SER A 12 14.31 -10.02 -4.42
N ILE A 13 14.85 -9.18 -3.54
CA ILE A 13 16.29 -8.86 -3.51
C ILE A 13 17.12 -10.07 -3.08
N ASN A 14 16.72 -10.74 -2.00
CA ASN A 14 17.43 -11.91 -1.48
C ASN A 14 17.50 -13.05 -2.50
N ASN A 15 16.48 -13.19 -3.35
CA ASN A 15 16.42 -14.22 -4.39
C ASN A 15 17.08 -13.80 -5.72
N GLY A 16 17.80 -12.67 -5.76
CA GLY A 16 18.44 -12.17 -6.98
C GLY A 16 17.44 -11.69 -8.04
N GLY A 17 16.19 -11.46 -7.66
CA GLY A 17 15.14 -10.97 -8.54
C GLY A 17 15.36 -9.53 -8.97
N LYS A 18 14.79 -9.17 -10.13
CA LYS A 18 14.75 -7.77 -10.56
C LYS A 18 13.78 -7.00 -9.67
N LEU A 19 14.21 -5.81 -9.26
CA LEU A 19 13.31 -4.85 -8.65
C LEU A 19 12.35 -4.32 -9.72
N PRO A 20 11.10 -4.03 -9.35
CA PRO A 20 10.17 -3.36 -10.24
C PRO A 20 10.74 -2.03 -10.75
N SER A 21 10.49 -1.73 -12.02
CA SER A 21 10.67 -0.40 -12.62
C SER A 21 9.44 0.51 -12.43
N ILE A 22 8.42 0.03 -11.73
CA ILE A 22 7.20 0.78 -11.41
C ILE A 22 7.37 1.57 -10.11
N GLU A 23 6.77 2.76 -10.07
CA GLU A 23 6.70 3.58 -8.86
C GLU A 23 5.86 2.88 -7.79
N ILE A 24 6.38 2.87 -6.56
CA ILE A 24 5.79 2.21 -5.40
C ILE A 24 5.50 3.27 -4.35
N THR A 25 4.24 3.37 -3.95
CA THR A 25 3.80 4.22 -2.85
C THR A 25 3.83 3.44 -1.56
N VAL A 26 4.46 4.01 -0.53
CA VAL A 26 4.52 3.42 0.83
C VAL A 26 4.07 4.43 1.87
N SER A 27 3.45 3.96 2.94
CA SER A 27 3.20 4.79 4.12
C SER A 27 4.51 5.23 4.75
N ASP A 28 4.54 6.41 5.34
CA ASP A 28 5.70 6.94 6.06
C ASP A 28 6.24 5.97 7.12
N ASP A 29 5.36 5.29 7.85
CA ASP A 29 5.74 4.30 8.88
C ASP A 29 6.56 3.13 8.30
N LEU A 30 6.21 2.68 7.10
CA LEU A 30 6.89 1.58 6.42
C LEU A 30 8.15 2.02 5.69
N TYR A 31 8.27 3.30 5.36
CA TYR A 31 9.43 3.82 4.64
C TYR A 31 10.74 3.59 5.41
N TYR A 32 10.71 3.64 6.73
CA TYR A 32 11.87 3.30 7.54
C TYR A 32 12.35 1.86 7.34
N GLU A 33 11.44 0.90 7.15
CA GLU A 33 11.82 -0.48 6.85
C GLU A 33 12.54 -0.58 5.49
N TYR A 34 12.11 0.21 4.51
CA TYR A 34 12.77 0.31 3.21
C TYR A 34 14.17 0.90 3.33
N LEU A 35 14.36 1.97 4.09
CA LEU A 35 15.68 2.57 4.32
C LEU A 35 16.65 1.58 4.98
N VAL A 36 16.17 0.79 5.96
CA VAL A 36 16.96 -0.27 6.59
C VAL A 36 17.32 -1.36 5.58
N ALA A 37 16.39 -1.74 4.69
CA ALA A 37 16.64 -2.70 3.63
C ALA A 37 17.66 -2.17 2.60
N GLU A 38 17.60 -0.88 2.22
CA GLU A 38 18.60 -0.26 1.33
C GLU A 38 20.01 -0.33 1.92
N ALA A 39 20.14 0.02 3.20
CA ALA A 39 21.40 -0.02 3.92
C ALA A 39 21.94 -1.45 4.03
N ARG A 40 21.07 -2.42 4.35
CA ARG A 40 21.46 -3.83 4.50
C ARG A 40 21.90 -4.47 3.18
N HIS A 41 21.28 -4.10 2.07
CA HIS A 41 21.54 -4.69 0.75
C HIS A 41 22.48 -3.85 -0.11
N ASN A 42 22.96 -2.70 0.39
CA ASN A 42 23.78 -1.73 -0.32
C ASN A 42 23.22 -1.39 -1.71
N LYS A 43 21.91 -1.16 -1.78
CA LYS A 43 21.17 -0.91 -3.02
C LYS A 43 20.07 0.12 -2.77
N LYS A 44 19.98 1.13 -3.62
CA LYS A 44 18.90 2.14 -3.56
C LYS A 44 17.63 1.66 -4.23
N PHE A 45 16.48 2.04 -3.68
CA PHE A 45 15.13 1.83 -4.17
C PHE A 45 14.53 3.16 -4.63
N GLU A 46 15.06 3.70 -5.72
CA GLU A 46 14.65 5.00 -6.27
C GLU A 46 13.17 5.04 -6.71
N MET A 47 12.54 3.87 -6.87
CA MET A 47 11.14 3.74 -7.23
C MET A 47 10.17 3.92 -6.04
N VAL A 48 10.66 4.00 -4.81
CA VAL A 48 9.82 4.13 -3.61
C VAL A 48 9.52 5.60 -3.34
N LYS A 49 8.23 5.95 -3.29
CA LYS A 49 7.73 7.27 -2.88
C LYS A 49 6.90 7.18 -1.61
N LEU A 50 7.09 8.18 -0.76
CA LEU A 50 6.31 8.38 0.45
C LEU A 50 4.88 8.80 0.11
N ALA A 51 3.90 8.23 0.79
CA ALA A 51 2.50 8.65 0.70
C ALA A 51 2.34 10.12 1.06
N SER A 52 3.02 10.60 2.10
CA SER A 52 3.05 12.03 2.50
C SER A 52 3.55 12.98 1.41
N SER A 53 4.39 12.51 0.49
CA SER A 53 4.90 13.31 -0.63
C SER A 53 3.90 13.47 -1.78
N MET A 54 2.78 12.75 -1.73
CA MET A 54 1.78 12.78 -2.79
C MET A 54 0.94 14.06 -2.72
N LYS A 55 0.65 14.61 -3.90
CA LYS A 55 -0.31 15.72 -4.02
C LYS A 55 -1.69 15.25 -3.54
N GLY A 56 -2.22 15.93 -2.54
CA GLY A 56 -3.54 15.64 -2.00
C GLY A 56 -3.55 14.70 -0.79
N TYR A 57 -2.38 14.31 -0.29
CA TYR A 57 -2.25 13.63 1.00
C TYR A 57 -2.95 14.42 2.12
N ASP A 58 -3.72 13.71 2.93
CA ASP A 58 -4.39 14.22 4.13
C ASP A 58 -4.04 13.29 5.29
N GLU A 59 -3.17 13.77 6.17
CA GLU A 59 -2.68 13.03 7.34
C GLU A 59 -3.81 12.71 8.32
N ALA A 60 -4.75 13.63 8.54
CA ALA A 60 -5.86 13.42 9.45
C ALA A 60 -6.80 12.32 8.93
N HIS A 61 -7.03 12.30 7.62
CA HIS A 61 -7.77 11.23 6.98
C HIS A 61 -7.03 9.89 7.07
N TYR A 62 -5.72 9.88 6.80
CA TYR A 62 -4.89 8.68 6.93
C TYR A 62 -4.93 8.09 8.33
N LEU A 63 -4.73 8.91 9.36
CA LEU A 63 -4.78 8.45 10.76
C LEU A 63 -6.16 7.92 11.16
N LYS A 64 -7.23 8.52 10.63
CA LYS A 64 -8.59 8.04 10.84
C LYS A 64 -8.80 6.67 10.19
N GLU A 65 -8.36 6.48 8.95
CA GLU A 65 -8.42 5.18 8.27
C GLU A 65 -7.54 4.14 8.98
N TYR A 66 -6.35 4.53 9.44
CA TYR A 66 -5.47 3.68 10.24
C TYR A 66 -6.15 3.18 11.51
N ALA A 67 -6.75 4.09 12.29
CA ALA A 67 -7.49 3.72 13.50
C ALA A 67 -8.69 2.81 13.18
N THR A 68 -9.37 3.05 12.05
CA THR A 68 -10.49 2.22 11.58
C THR A 68 -10.01 0.80 11.26
N MET A 69 -8.94 0.66 10.48
CA MET A 69 -8.36 -0.64 10.12
C MET A 69 -7.80 -1.38 11.34
N LEU A 70 -7.14 -0.66 12.25
CA LEU A 70 -6.62 -1.21 13.50
C LEU A 70 -7.74 -1.83 14.37
N ASN A 71 -8.89 -1.16 14.44
CA ASN A 71 -10.04 -1.64 15.21
C ASN A 71 -10.79 -2.79 14.50
N LYS A 72 -10.74 -2.83 13.17
CA LYS A 72 -11.47 -3.82 12.35
C LYS A 72 -10.73 -5.16 12.26
N PHE A 73 -9.40 -5.15 12.15
CA PHE A 73 -8.62 -6.36 11.94
C PHE A 73 -7.93 -6.83 13.21
N THR A 74 -8.41 -7.95 13.76
CA THR A 74 -7.85 -8.60 14.94
C THR A 74 -6.61 -9.41 14.56
N GLY A 75 -5.45 -8.75 14.59
CA GLY A 75 -4.17 -9.41 14.25
C GLY A 75 -2.93 -8.67 14.75
N VAL A 76 -3.13 -7.53 15.41
CA VAL A 76 -2.06 -6.65 15.86
C VAL A 76 -1.67 -6.98 17.30
N SER A 77 -0.36 -7.10 17.54
CA SER A 77 0.19 -7.33 18.87
C SER A 77 1.26 -6.30 19.15
N PHE A 78 0.95 -5.35 20.04
CA PHE A 78 1.91 -4.37 20.51
C PHE A 78 3.12 -5.03 21.20
N ALA A 79 2.86 -6.02 22.07
CA ALA A 79 3.92 -6.76 22.76
C ALA A 79 4.91 -7.48 21.82
N LYS A 80 4.44 -7.90 20.64
CA LYS A 80 5.27 -8.56 19.62
C LYS A 80 5.66 -7.63 18.47
N MET A 81 5.25 -6.36 18.51
CA MET A 81 5.37 -5.39 17.42
C MET A 81 4.97 -5.96 16.05
N ARG A 82 3.87 -6.73 15.99
CA ARG A 82 3.44 -7.47 14.79
C ARG A 82 2.08 -6.98 14.30
N GLY A 83 1.89 -6.94 12.98
CA GLY A 83 0.61 -6.65 12.31
C GLY A 83 0.37 -5.15 12.02
N PHE A 84 1.20 -4.26 12.55
CA PHE A 84 1.10 -2.81 12.28
C PHE A 84 1.41 -2.46 10.82
N ALA A 85 2.31 -3.21 10.18
CA ALA A 85 2.61 -3.07 8.76
C ALA A 85 1.39 -3.35 7.88
N ASP A 86 0.68 -4.45 8.17
CA ASP A 86 -0.53 -4.84 7.46
C ASP A 86 -1.62 -3.78 7.61
N VAL A 87 -1.83 -3.27 8.83
CA VAL A 87 -2.76 -2.17 9.10
C VAL A 87 -2.38 -0.90 8.35
N SER A 88 -1.09 -0.56 8.30
CA SER A 88 -0.61 0.61 7.56
C SER A 88 -0.89 0.50 6.06
N ILE A 89 -0.67 -0.69 5.47
CA ILE A 89 -0.98 -0.97 4.07
C ILE A 89 -2.48 -0.84 3.83
N LEU A 90 -3.32 -1.44 4.68
CA LEU A 90 -4.78 -1.37 4.56
C LEU A 90 -5.28 0.08 4.64
N ALA A 91 -4.75 0.87 5.58
CA ALA A 91 -5.10 2.27 5.75
C ALA A 91 -4.72 3.09 4.52
N LEU A 92 -3.49 2.92 4.03
CA LEU A 92 -3.03 3.60 2.82
C LEU A 92 -3.90 3.23 1.61
N VAL A 93 -4.22 1.95 1.42
CA VAL A 93 -5.10 1.49 0.34
C VAL A 93 -6.48 2.12 0.46
N SER A 94 -7.05 2.21 1.67
CA SER A 94 -8.32 2.89 1.90
C SER A 94 -8.27 4.36 1.48
N CYS A 95 -7.23 5.08 1.87
CA CYS A 95 -7.04 6.48 1.47
C CYS A 95 -6.90 6.63 -0.04
N LEU A 96 -6.17 5.72 -0.70
CA LEU A 96 -5.99 5.78 -2.16
C LEU A 96 -7.28 5.44 -2.92
N VAL A 97 -8.04 4.46 -2.44
CA VAL A 97 -9.32 4.05 -3.04
C VAL A 97 -10.38 5.16 -2.86
N THR A 98 -10.36 5.86 -1.73
CA THR A 98 -11.34 6.91 -1.41
C THR A 98 -10.89 8.32 -1.78
N ASP A 99 -9.72 8.47 -2.43
CA ASP A 99 -9.07 9.75 -2.70
C ASP A 99 -9.00 10.67 -1.46
N TYR A 100 -8.61 10.10 -0.32
CA TYR A 100 -8.56 10.76 0.99
C TYR A 100 -9.91 11.40 1.39
N GLY A 101 -11.03 10.75 1.04
CA GLY A 101 -12.38 11.23 1.31
C GLY A 101 -12.80 12.43 0.46
N ARG A 102 -11.99 12.82 -0.54
CA ARG A 102 -12.39 13.83 -1.51
C ARG A 102 -13.44 13.21 -2.40
N ARG A 103 -14.57 13.89 -2.56
CA ARG A 103 -15.55 13.48 -3.56
C ARG A 103 -14.82 13.51 -4.91
N PRO A 104 -14.91 12.45 -5.73
CA PRO A 104 -14.46 12.56 -7.10
C PRO A 104 -15.13 13.81 -7.71
N PRO A 105 -14.38 14.63 -8.46
CA PRO A 105 -14.97 15.79 -9.12
C PRO A 105 -16.23 15.31 -9.84
N GLN A 106 -17.39 15.91 -9.53
CA GLN A 106 -18.66 15.52 -10.11
C GLN A 106 -18.50 15.48 -11.64
N THR A 107 -18.40 14.28 -12.19
CA THR A 107 -18.45 14.06 -13.63
C THR A 107 -19.85 14.44 -14.05
N THR A 108 -19.95 15.57 -14.75
CA THR A 108 -21.01 15.80 -15.74
C THR A 108 -21.20 14.51 -16.53
N LEU A 109 -22.45 14.10 -16.73
CA LEU A 109 -22.90 12.91 -17.45
C LEU A 109 -22.17 12.74 -18.79
N GLU A 110 -21.00 12.09 -18.77
CA GLU A 110 -20.34 11.56 -19.93
C GLU A 110 -20.31 10.04 -19.78
N PHE A 111 -20.97 9.35 -20.72
CA PHE A 111 -20.96 7.90 -20.88
C PHE A 111 -19.58 7.42 -21.37
N GLY A 112 -18.54 7.69 -20.60
CA GLY A 112 -17.15 7.33 -20.86
C GLY A 112 -16.56 6.69 -19.61
N THR A 113 -16.20 5.41 -19.74
CA THR A 113 -15.39 4.58 -18.82
C THR A 113 -15.12 5.18 -17.44
N ILE A 114 -15.75 4.59 -16.41
CA ILE A 114 -15.34 4.75 -15.02
C ILE A 114 -13.88 4.30 -14.94
N ASP A 115 -12.95 5.24 -14.97
CA ASP A 115 -11.54 4.97 -14.73
C ASP A 115 -11.37 4.78 -13.22
N THR A 116 -11.87 3.64 -12.73
CA THR A 116 -11.55 3.17 -11.38
C THR A 116 -10.05 2.92 -11.38
N SER A 117 -9.29 3.91 -10.91
CA SER A 117 -7.85 3.83 -10.73
C SER A 117 -7.55 2.68 -9.76
N LEU A 118 -7.44 1.46 -10.29
CA LEU A 118 -7.22 0.25 -9.50
C LEU A 118 -5.91 0.40 -8.72
N VAL A 119 -6.02 0.35 -7.39
CA VAL A 119 -4.85 0.32 -6.52
C VAL A 119 -4.28 -1.09 -6.61
N THR A 120 -3.08 -1.22 -7.15
CA THR A 120 -2.40 -2.51 -7.22
C THR A 120 -1.65 -2.72 -5.93
N VAL A 121 -1.92 -3.82 -5.23
CA VAL A 121 -1.20 -4.21 -4.02
C VAL A 121 -0.40 -5.47 -4.30
N ILE A 122 0.92 -5.40 -4.10
CA ILE A 122 1.83 -6.53 -4.30
C ILE A 122 2.23 -7.06 -2.93
N THR A 123 1.77 -8.26 -2.60
CA THR A 123 2.11 -8.94 -1.35
C THR A 123 2.12 -10.45 -1.52
N LYS A 124 2.99 -11.15 -0.77
CA LYS A 124 2.96 -12.61 -0.63
C LYS A 124 2.18 -13.09 0.59
N ASP A 125 1.81 -12.19 1.50
CA ASP A 125 1.12 -12.51 2.75
C ASP A 125 -0.35 -12.94 2.50
N GLY A 126 -0.66 -14.20 2.82
CA GLY A 126 -2.00 -14.77 2.62
C GLY A 126 -3.09 -14.06 3.42
N PRO A 127 -2.93 -13.89 4.75
CA PRO A 127 -3.82 -13.07 5.55
C PRO A 127 -4.08 -11.67 4.97
N LEU A 128 -3.04 -10.92 4.58
CA LEU A 128 -3.20 -9.56 4.03
C LEU A 128 -3.99 -9.56 2.72
N LYS A 129 -3.75 -10.53 1.82
CA LYS A 129 -4.54 -10.69 0.59
C LYS A 129 -6.02 -10.85 0.88
N LYS A 130 -6.34 -11.67 1.87
CA LYS A 130 -7.73 -11.92 2.25
C LYS A 130 -8.38 -10.64 2.79
N MET A 131 -7.70 -9.92 3.67
CA MET A 131 -8.20 -8.64 4.21
C MET A 131 -8.44 -7.60 3.10
N LEU A 132 -7.51 -7.47 2.15
CA LEU A 132 -7.64 -6.56 1.00
C LEU A 132 -8.83 -6.93 0.10
N ALA A 133 -9.02 -8.22 -0.17
CA ALA A 133 -10.12 -8.71 -0.99
C ALA A 133 -11.47 -8.52 -0.29
N ASP A 134 -11.55 -8.81 1.01
CA ASP A 134 -12.77 -8.67 1.81
C ASP A 134 -13.17 -7.19 1.96
N GLU A 135 -12.21 -6.28 2.09
CA GLU A 135 -12.48 -4.84 2.33
C GLU A 135 -12.77 -4.05 1.05
N PHE A 136 -11.93 -4.22 0.03
CA PHE A 136 -11.92 -3.33 -1.13
C PHE A 136 -12.45 -3.99 -2.42
N GLY A 137 -12.53 -5.32 -2.45
CA GLY A 137 -13.06 -6.10 -3.57
C GLY A 137 -12.44 -5.69 -4.91
N ASN A 138 -13.29 -5.26 -5.84
CA ASN A 138 -12.89 -4.92 -7.22
C ASN A 138 -12.15 -3.57 -7.34
N GLN A 139 -11.95 -2.83 -6.25
CA GLN A 139 -11.22 -1.55 -6.26
C GLN A 139 -9.70 -1.75 -6.16
N VAL A 140 -9.27 -2.96 -5.82
CA VAL A 140 -7.85 -3.32 -5.67
C VAL A 140 -7.47 -4.47 -6.59
N ASN A 141 -6.28 -4.40 -7.18
CA ASN A 141 -5.68 -5.50 -7.91
C ASN A 141 -4.59 -6.13 -7.05
N ILE A 142 -4.78 -7.37 -6.60
CA ILE A 142 -3.85 -8.04 -5.69
C ILE A 142 -2.92 -8.94 -6.49
N MET A 143 -1.62 -8.66 -6.43
CA MET A 143 -0.58 -9.44 -7.11
C MET A 143 0.37 -10.08 -6.11
N SER A 144 0.91 -11.25 -6.46
CA SER A 144 1.87 -11.96 -5.61
C SER A 144 3.33 -11.64 -5.93
N GLU A 145 3.59 -11.19 -7.17
CA GLU A 145 4.92 -10.95 -7.72
C GLU A 145 4.87 -9.83 -8.76
N PHE A 146 6.03 -9.23 -9.04
CA PHE A 146 6.18 -8.26 -10.11
C PHE A 146 6.07 -8.97 -11.47
N LYS A 147 5.20 -8.48 -12.36
CA LYS A 147 5.29 -8.84 -13.77
C LYS A 147 6.38 -7.98 -14.40
N GLY A 148 7.51 -8.60 -14.71
CA GLY A 148 8.60 -7.99 -15.47
C GLY A 148 8.34 -7.96 -16.96
#